data_AF-A0A3M0LU51-F1
#
_entry.id   AF-A0A3M0LU51-F1
#
_cell.length_a   1.000
_cell.length_b   1.000
_cell.length_c   1.000
_cell.angle_alpha   90.00
_cell.angle_beta   90.00
_cell.angle_gamma   90.00
#
_symmetry.space_group_name_H-M   'P 1'
#
loop_
_entity.id
_entity.type
_entity.pdbx_description
1 polymer ?
#
loop_
_entity_poly.entity_id
_entity_poly.type
_entity_poly.pdbx_seq_one_letter_code
_entity_poly.pdbx_strand_id
1 'polypeptide(L)'
;MEVTVTNFNYSQDLKDPNSQTFVSFQDHFSREIKKIYGSVPGYEGVKIISLQSGSVVVGHRVFFTMAQSGNTTENFRETTEELVEKLREAAASQGDCRDNASVLCLVLRPNPVVSAMAETRELDGESGVEPRTVPLTTGITPLTTSLTTPLTTRITR
;
A
#
# COMPACT_ATOMS: atom_id res chain seq x y z
N MET A 1 12.57 1.54 0.68
CA MET A 1 13.65 2.53 0.82
C MET A 1 13.29 3.51 1.93
N GLU A 2 14.29 4.17 2.52
CA GLU A 2 14.07 5.22 3.52
C GLU A 2 14.69 6.55 3.07
N VAL A 3 13.96 7.64 3.28
CA VAL A 3 14.41 9.02 3.03
C VAL A 3 13.89 9.93 4.14
N THR A 4 14.68 10.92 4.55
CA THR A 4 14.26 11.89 5.57
C THR A 4 13.72 13.15 4.93
N VAL A 5 12.55 13.62 5.36
CA VAL A 5 11.97 14.90 4.95
C VAL A 5 12.20 15.93 6.06
N THR A 6 12.96 16.99 5.79
CA THR A 6 13.42 17.95 6.82
C THR A 6 12.53 19.16 7.01
N ASN A 7 11.81 19.58 5.97
CA ASN A 7 10.95 20.77 5.99
C ASN A 7 9.47 20.45 6.24
N PHE A 8 9.20 19.29 6.85
CA PHE A 8 7.86 18.86 7.24
C PHE A 8 7.87 18.45 8.72
N ASN A 9 6.93 18.99 9.50
CA ASN A 9 6.83 18.71 10.92
C ASN A 9 6.08 17.39 11.18
N TYR A 10 6.68 16.52 11.98
CA TYR A 10 6.01 15.30 12.42
C TYR A 10 4.86 15.63 13.37
N SER A 11 3.67 15.08 13.12
CA SER A 11 2.53 15.11 14.04
C SER A 11 2.06 13.70 14.36
N GLN A 12 1.27 13.55 15.43
CA GLN A 12 0.73 12.23 15.79
C GLN A 12 -0.25 11.69 14.76
N ASP A 13 -0.95 12.57 14.03
CA ASP A 13 -1.92 12.18 13.00
C ASP A 13 -1.26 11.42 11.85
N LEU A 14 0.03 11.62 11.59
CA LEU A 14 0.80 10.85 10.62
C LEU A 14 0.88 9.35 10.95
N LYS A 15 0.52 8.94 12.17
CA LYS A 15 0.44 7.52 12.55
C LYS A 15 -0.84 6.85 12.06
N ASP A 16 -1.90 7.62 11.82
CA ASP A 16 -3.18 7.09 11.33
C ASP A 16 -3.25 7.23 9.80
N PRO A 17 -3.28 6.12 9.04
CA PRO A 17 -3.35 6.15 7.58
C PRO A 17 -4.66 6.75 7.04
N ASN A 18 -5.70 6.88 7.87
CA ASN A 18 -6.97 7.50 7.50
C ASN A 18 -7.06 8.98 7.88
N SER A 19 -6.06 9.52 8.59
CA SER A 19 -6.08 10.93 8.96
C SER A 19 -5.88 11.81 7.73
N GLN A 20 -6.54 12.97 7.72
CA GLN A 20 -6.35 13.96 6.66
C GLN A 20 -4.88 14.38 6.52
N THR A 21 -4.16 14.46 7.64
CA THR A 21 -2.74 14.82 7.68
C THR A 21 -1.89 13.77 6.97
N PHE A 22 -2.11 12.48 7.24
CA PHE A 22 -1.39 11.41 6.57
C PHE A 22 -1.71 11.37 5.07
N VAL A 23 -2.99 11.43 4.69
CA VAL A 23 -3.41 11.40 3.28
C VAL A 23 -2.80 12.55 2.49
N SER A 24 -2.85 13.77 3.04
CA SER A 24 -2.28 14.95 2.40
C SER A 24 -0.76 14.84 2.25
N PHE A 25 -0.07 14.29 3.26
CA PHE A 25 1.37 14.05 3.22
C PHE A 25 1.73 12.95 2.21
N GLN A 26 1.03 11.83 2.21
CA GLN A 26 1.18 10.73 1.25
C GLN A 26 1.05 11.23 -0.18
N ASP A 27 0.04 12.05 -0.47
CA ASP A 27 -0.18 12.61 -1.79
C ASP A 27 0.94 13.59 -2.19
N HIS A 28 1.37 14.45 -1.28
CA HIS A 28 2.48 15.37 -1.53
C HIS A 28 3.79 14.62 -1.75
N PHE A 29 4.12 13.68 -0.87
CA PHE A 29 5.29 12.82 -0.98
C PHE A 29 5.31 12.05 -2.31
N SER A 30 4.19 11.44 -2.68
CA SER A 30 4.09 10.68 -3.93
C SER A 30 4.29 11.56 -5.17
N ARG A 31 3.80 12.81 -5.15
CA ARG A 31 4.03 13.77 -6.24
C ARG A 31 5.50 14.19 -6.34
N GLU A 32 6.15 14.48 -5.22
CA GLU A 32 7.56 14.87 -5.24
C GLU A 32 8.47 13.72 -5.66
N ILE A 33 8.25 12.51 -5.12
CA ILE A 33 9.00 11.33 -5.51
C ILE A 33 8.78 10.98 -6.99
N LYS A 34 7.57 11.17 -7.53
CA LYS A 34 7.31 10.99 -8.97
C LYS A 34 8.16 11.90 -9.85
N LYS A 35 8.56 13.10 -9.40
CA LYS A 35 9.48 13.96 -10.16
C LYS A 35 10.90 13.38 -10.22
N ILE A 36 11.27 12.58 -9.21
CA ILE A 36 12.60 11.98 -9.08
C ILE A 36 12.66 10.65 -9.84
N TYR A 37 11.66 9.79 -9.66
CA TYR A 37 11.65 8.44 -10.25
C TYR A 37 10.85 8.33 -11.55
N GLY A 38 10.06 9.34 -11.92
CA GLY A 38 9.14 9.25 -13.05
C GLY A 38 9.80 9.01 -14.40
N SER A 39 11.12 9.23 -14.52
CA SER A 39 11.89 8.89 -15.71
C SER A 39 12.40 7.45 -15.74
N VAL A 40 12.36 6.74 -14.60
CA VAL A 40 12.82 5.35 -14.49
C VAL A 40 11.81 4.45 -15.22
N PRO A 41 12.26 3.63 -16.20
CA PRO A 41 11.38 2.77 -16.95
C PRO A 41 10.53 1.87 -16.05
N GLY A 42 9.24 1.80 -16.35
CA GLY A 42 8.30 0.96 -15.61
C GLY A 42 7.80 1.56 -14.30
N TYR A 43 8.30 2.71 -13.82
CA TYR A 43 7.81 3.32 -12.56
C TYR A 43 6.29 3.55 -12.55
N GLU A 44 5.61 3.05 -11.51
CA GLU A 44 4.17 3.18 -11.33
C GLU A 44 3.81 4.12 -10.19
N GLY A 45 4.60 4.11 -9.11
CA GLY A 45 4.29 4.92 -7.94
C GLY A 45 5.06 4.53 -6.69
N VAL A 46 4.69 5.16 -5.58
CA VAL A 46 5.22 4.84 -4.26
C VAL A 46 4.11 4.71 -3.24
N LYS A 47 4.38 3.97 -2.17
CA LYS A 47 3.51 3.89 -0.99
C LYS A 47 4.33 4.01 0.28
N ILE A 48 3.93 4.92 1.17
CA ILE A 48 4.51 5.03 2.50
C ILE A 48 4.13 3.77 3.30
N ILE A 49 5.12 3.17 3.95
CA ILE A 49 4.96 2.03 4.84
C ILE A 49 5.24 2.38 6.30
N SER A 50 5.99 3.46 6.56
CA SER A 50 6.27 3.93 7.91
C SER A 50 6.69 5.40 7.93
N LEU A 51 6.34 6.08 9.03
CA LEU A 51 6.76 7.45 9.33
C LEU A 51 7.30 7.50 10.77
N GLN A 52 8.51 8.02 10.93
CA GLN A 52 9.15 8.16 12.24
C GLN A 52 9.45 9.63 12.57
N SER A 53 9.43 9.96 13.86
CA SER A 53 9.71 11.29 14.39
C SER A 53 11.21 11.62 14.34
N GLY A 54 11.55 12.89 14.03
CA GLY A 54 12.92 13.40 14.02
C GLY A 54 13.39 13.87 12.64
N SER A 55 12.72 14.90 12.09
CA SER A 55 12.52 15.07 10.64
C SER A 55 11.81 13.84 10.08
N VAL A 56 10.74 13.99 9.28
CA VAL A 56 9.88 12.85 8.95
C VAL A 56 10.67 11.80 8.17
N VAL A 57 11.06 10.70 8.82
CA VAL A 57 11.75 9.59 8.15
C VAL A 57 10.69 8.73 7.48
N VAL A 58 10.70 8.72 6.15
CA VAL A 58 9.71 8.06 5.30
C VAL A 58 10.25 6.73 4.80
N GLY A 59 9.77 5.65 5.40
CA GLY A 59 9.88 4.33 4.79
C GLY A 59 8.84 4.21 3.68
N HIS A 60 9.26 3.91 2.44
CA HIS A 60 8.36 3.76 1.31
C HIS A 60 8.73 2.55 0.42
N ARG A 61 7.72 2.01 -0.25
CA ARG A 61 7.85 1.06 -1.35
C ARG A 61 7.76 1.80 -2.67
N VAL A 62 8.52 1.33 -3.65
CA VAL A 62 8.48 1.79 -5.05
C VAL A 62 7.86 0.66 -5.87
N PHE A 63 6.88 0.99 -6.70
CA PHE A 63 6.23 0.06 -7.61
C PHE A 63 6.68 0.35 -9.03
N PHE A 64 6.96 -0.71 -9.77
CA PHE A 64 7.34 -0.63 -11.16
C PHE A 64 6.93 -1.90 -11.91
N THR A 65 6.64 -1.76 -13.19
CA THR A 65 6.49 -2.87 -14.13
C THR A 65 7.86 -3.27 -14.66
N MET A 66 8.15 -4.57 -14.69
CA MET A 66 9.29 -5.10 -15.41
C MET A 66 8.82 -6.13 -16.43
N ALA A 67 9.40 -6.07 -17.63
CA ALA A 67 9.25 -7.16 -18.57
C ALA A 67 9.78 -8.45 -17.92
N GLN A 68 9.08 -9.56 -18.14
CA GLN A 68 9.49 -10.88 -17.65
C GLN A 68 10.73 -11.32 -18.46
N SER A 69 11.89 -10.77 -18.12
CA SER A 69 13.18 -11.11 -18.69
C SER A 69 13.84 -12.23 -17.88
N GLY A 70 14.67 -13.04 -18.53
CA GLY A 70 15.37 -14.16 -17.87
C GLY A 70 16.37 -13.74 -16.78
N ASN A 71 16.71 -12.46 -16.68
CA ASN A 71 17.70 -11.92 -15.73
C ASN A 71 17.07 -10.95 -14.72
N THR A 72 15.88 -11.28 -14.19
CA THR A 72 15.09 -10.39 -13.33
C THR A 72 15.90 -9.81 -12.16
N THR A 73 16.76 -10.62 -11.52
CA THR A 73 17.65 -10.18 -10.41
C THR A 73 18.63 -9.07 -10.79
N GLU A 74 19.18 -9.10 -12.00
CA GLU A 74 20.14 -8.09 -12.46
C GLU A 74 19.42 -6.78 -12.77
N ASN A 75 18.33 -6.84 -13.54
CA ASN A 75 17.45 -5.70 -13.80
C ASN A 75 16.99 -5.04 -12.49
N PHE A 76 16.63 -5.85 -11.48
CA PHE A 76 16.26 -5.37 -10.15
C PHE A 76 17.37 -4.58 -9.46
N ARG A 77 18.60 -5.09 -9.49
CA ARG A 77 19.75 -4.42 -8.90
C ARG A 77 20.03 -3.09 -9.62
N GLU A 78 20.05 -3.12 -10.95
CA GLU A 78 20.28 -1.92 -11.78
C GLU A 78 19.22 -0.84 -11.51
N THR A 79 17.94 -1.20 -11.51
CA THR A 79 16.86 -0.25 -11.20
C THR A 79 16.98 0.27 -9.77
N THR A 80 17.35 -0.58 -8.80
CA THR A 80 17.58 -0.13 -7.43
C THR A 80 18.72 0.88 -7.33
N GLU A 81 19.83 0.63 -8.02
CA GLU A 81 20.97 1.55 -8.10
C GLU A 81 20.58 2.87 -8.77
N GLU A 82 19.81 2.81 -9.87
CA GLU A 82 19.29 4.01 -10.54
C GLU A 82 18.38 4.83 -9.62
N LEU A 83 17.47 4.20 -8.88
CA LEU A 83 16.59 4.90 -7.92
C LEU A 83 17.40 5.57 -6.80
N VAL A 84 18.41 4.88 -6.27
CA VAL A 84 19.31 5.45 -5.25
C VAL A 84 20.06 6.67 -5.81
N GLU A 85 20.55 6.58 -7.05
CA GLU A 85 21.29 7.68 -7.66
C GLU A 85 20.39 8.87 -7.93
N LYS A 86 19.19 8.66 -8.46
CA LYS A 86 18.18 9.71 -8.64
C LYS A 86 17.85 10.42 -7.34
N LEU A 87 17.73 9.70 -6.22
CA LEU A 87 17.56 10.32 -4.90
C LEU A 87 18.76 11.17 -4.49
N ARG A 88 20.00 10.71 -4.75
CA ARG A 88 21.20 11.48 -4.43
C ARG A 88 21.28 12.76 -5.25
N GLU A 89 21.05 12.66 -6.56
CA GLU A 89 20.97 13.81 -7.48
C GLU A 89 19.91 14.80 -7.01
N ALA A 90 18.71 14.31 -6.71
CA ALA A 90 17.62 15.14 -6.21
C ALA A 90 18.01 15.81 -4.90
N ALA A 91 18.56 15.08 -3.93
CA ALA A 91 18.95 15.61 -2.63
C ALA A 91 20.05 16.67 -2.72
N ALA A 92 21.04 16.48 -3.61
CA ALA A 92 22.16 17.39 -3.82
C ALA A 92 21.78 18.65 -4.60
N SER A 93 20.73 18.59 -5.43
CA SER A 93 20.26 19.71 -6.26
C SER A 93 19.17 20.55 -5.60
N GLN A 94 18.80 20.24 -4.35
CA GLN A 94 17.80 21.04 -3.62
C GLN A 94 18.38 22.41 -3.28
N GLY A 95 17.56 23.44 -3.48
CA GLY A 95 17.87 24.79 -3.01
C GLY A 95 17.66 24.92 -1.49
N ASP A 96 17.48 26.16 -1.04
CA ASP A 96 17.26 26.45 0.37
C ASP A 96 16.02 25.74 0.92
N CYS A 97 16.25 24.83 1.86
CA CYS A 97 15.24 24.07 2.56
C CYS A 97 14.59 24.89 3.68
N ARG A 98 13.71 25.81 3.30
CA ARG A 98 12.84 26.54 4.24
C ARG A 98 11.60 25.72 4.60
N ASP A 99 11.14 25.89 5.84
CA ASP A 99 9.91 25.27 6.34
C ASP A 99 8.67 25.74 5.54
N ASN A 100 7.73 24.82 5.29
CA ASN A 100 6.48 25.07 4.56
C ASN A 100 6.64 25.43 3.06
N ALA A 101 7.63 24.86 2.39
CA ALA A 101 7.77 24.98 0.93
C ALA A 101 6.79 24.05 0.18
N SER A 102 6.37 24.45 -1.02
CA SER A 102 5.60 23.59 -1.95
C SER A 102 6.33 22.32 -2.39
N VAL A 103 7.62 22.20 -2.06
CA VAL A 103 8.54 21.12 -2.41
C VAL A 103 9.07 20.48 -1.13
N LEU A 104 9.22 19.16 -1.11
CA LEU A 104 9.78 18.44 0.04
C LEU A 104 11.30 18.40 -0.02
N CYS A 105 11.95 18.71 1.09
CA CYS A 105 13.39 18.64 1.25
C CYS A 105 13.81 17.27 1.76
N LEU A 106 14.53 16.54 0.92
CA LEU A 106 14.96 15.17 1.11
C LEU A 106 16.41 15.11 1.60
N VAL A 107 16.67 14.33 2.63
CA VAL A 107 18.02 13.98 3.06
C VAL A 107 18.16 12.46 2.95
N LEU A 108 19.17 12.03 2.21
CA LEU A 108 19.52 10.63 2.08
C LEU A 108 20.69 10.30 3.00
N ARG A 109 20.61 9.16 3.69
CA ARG A 109 21.74 8.65 4.47
C ARG A 109 22.86 8.18 3.53
N PRO A 110 24.15 8.27 3.94
CA PRO A 110 25.27 7.80 3.12
C PRO A 110 25.09 6.35 2.64
N ASN A 111 24.54 5.51 3.51
CA ASN A 111 24.14 4.13 3.24
C ASN A 111 22.60 4.04 3.32
N PRO A 112 21.88 4.24 2.21
CA PRO A 112 20.42 4.18 2.22
C PRO A 112 19.94 2.76 2.51
N VAL A 113 18.91 2.65 3.35
CA VAL A 113 18.30 1.36 3.64
C VAL A 113 17.38 0.97 2.49
N VAL A 114 17.77 -0.08 1.77
CA VAL A 114 16.96 -0.71 0.73
C VAL A 114 16.54 -2.09 1.23
N SER A 115 15.23 -2.32 1.27
CA SER A 115 14.65 -3.62 1.65
C SER A 115 14.56 -4.54 0.43
N ALA A 116 14.44 -5.85 0.67
CA ALA A 116 14.26 -6.83 -0.38
C ALA A 116 13.02 -6.53 -1.25
N MET A 117 13.15 -6.81 -2.54
CA MET A 117 12.08 -6.65 -3.52
C MET A 117 11.11 -7.83 -3.44
N ALA A 118 9.85 -7.60 -3.77
CA ALA A 118 8.81 -8.62 -3.80
C ALA A 118 7.97 -8.45 -5.06
N GLU A 119 7.73 -9.56 -5.77
CA GLU A 119 6.80 -9.59 -6.89
C GLU A 119 5.37 -9.47 -6.34
N THR A 120 4.63 -8.46 -6.79
CA THR A 120 3.19 -8.38 -6.55
C THR A 120 2.49 -9.16 -7.64
N ARG A 121 2.09 -10.40 -7.35
CA ARG A 121 1.14 -11.11 -8.19
C ARG A 121 -0.18 -10.38 -8.08
N GLU A 122 -0.68 -9.83 -9.19
CA GLU A 122 -2.07 -9.42 -9.28
C GLU A 122 -2.90 -10.61 -8.78
N LEU A 123 -3.72 -10.38 -7.76
CA LEU A 123 -4.68 -11.38 -7.32
C LEU A 123 -5.65 -11.53 -8.49
N ASP A 124 -5.50 -12.64 -9.22
CA ASP A 124 -6.55 -13.17 -10.06
C ASP A 124 -7.85 -13.10 -9.24
N GLY A 125 -8.80 -12.31 -9.73
CA GLY A 125 -10.04 -12.08 -9.04
C GLY A 125 -10.77 -13.41 -8.89
N GLU A 126 -10.75 -13.96 -7.68
CA GLU A 126 -11.55 -15.13 -7.35
C GLU A 126 -13.03 -14.71 -7.38
N SER A 127 -13.61 -14.78 -8.58
CA SER A 127 -15.04 -14.72 -8.81
C SER A 127 -15.62 -15.93 -8.12
N GLY A 128 -16.22 -15.71 -6.94
CA GLY A 128 -17.03 -16.69 -6.25
C GLY A 128 -18.24 -17.08 -7.09
N VAL A 129 -18.06 -18.03 -8.01
CA VAL A 129 -19.15 -18.84 -8.54
C VAL A 129 -19.35 -19.99 -7.55
N GLU A 130 -20.31 -19.81 -6.65
CA GLU A 130 -20.82 -20.89 -5.81
C GLU A 130 -21.50 -21.94 -6.70
N PRO A 131 -21.05 -23.21 -6.73
CA PRO A 131 -21.77 -24.24 -7.45
C PRO A 131 -22.97 -24.73 -6.62
N ARG A 132 -24.16 -24.55 -7.20
CA ARG A 132 -25.43 -25.10 -6.73
C ARG A 132 -25.29 -26.61 -6.51
N THR A 133 -25.29 -27.04 -5.25
CA THR A 133 -25.38 -28.46 -4.92
C THR A 133 -26.85 -28.86 -4.80
N VAL A 134 -27.28 -29.73 -5.71
CA VAL A 134 -28.60 -30.38 -5.69
C VAL A 134 -28.53 -31.57 -4.72
N PRO A 135 -29.43 -31.73 -3.74
CA PRO A 135 -29.49 -32.99 -3.00
C PRO A 135 -30.44 -33.97 -3.70
N LEU A 136 -29.90 -35.12 -4.08
CA LEU A 136 -30.66 -36.31 -4.43
C LEU A 136 -30.38 -37.37 -3.35
N THR A 137 -31.37 -37.67 -2.51
CA THR A 137 -31.42 -38.94 -1.77
C THR A 137 -32.87 -39.30 -1.46
N THR A 138 -33.24 -40.46 -2.01
CA THR A 138 -34.51 -41.17 -1.85
C THR A 138 -34.40 -42.12 -0.66
N GLY A 139 -35.43 -42.28 0.18
CA GLY A 139 -35.46 -43.38 1.16
C GLY A 139 -36.42 -43.29 2.37
N ILE A 140 -37.74 -43.28 2.12
CA ILE A 140 -38.80 -44.10 2.78
C ILE A 140 -38.81 -44.25 4.34
N THR A 141 -39.69 -43.47 5.00
CA THR A 141 -40.76 -43.76 6.03
C THR A 141 -40.69 -44.92 7.06
N PRO A 142 -41.35 -44.87 8.26
CA PRO A 142 -42.75 -44.41 8.42
C PRO A 142 -43.20 -43.69 9.71
N LEU A 143 -44.47 -43.24 9.60
CA LEU A 143 -45.43 -42.66 10.54
C LEU A 143 -45.26 -42.98 12.03
N THR A 144 -45.50 -41.96 12.87
CA THR A 144 -46.45 -42.08 13.99
C THR A 144 -47.17 -40.74 14.22
N THR A 145 -48.45 -40.86 14.53
CA THR A 145 -49.55 -39.89 14.50
C THR A 145 -49.64 -39.01 15.76
N SER A 146 -50.43 -37.92 15.62
CA SER A 146 -51.21 -37.18 16.65
C SER A 146 -50.46 -36.11 17.48
N LEU A 147 -51.00 -34.94 17.86
CA LEU A 147 -52.39 -34.48 18.04
C LEU A 147 -52.45 -32.92 18.15
N THR A 148 -53.27 -32.25 17.32
CA THR A 148 -54.28 -31.20 17.62
C THR A 148 -53.98 -29.98 18.56
N THR A 149 -53.95 -28.77 17.94
CA THR A 149 -54.55 -27.43 18.32
C THR A 149 -53.81 -26.43 19.27
N PRO A 150 -54.25 -25.15 19.44
CA PRO A 150 -53.90 -24.00 18.58
C PRO A 150 -53.46 -22.70 19.33
N LEU A 151 -53.07 -21.70 18.54
CA LEU A 151 -53.10 -20.23 18.73
C LEU A 151 -53.46 -19.65 20.12
N THR A 152 -52.61 -18.77 20.67
CA THR A 152 -53.06 -17.58 21.42
C THR A 152 -52.02 -16.45 21.35
N THR A 153 -52.41 -15.39 20.64
CA THR A 153 -51.89 -14.02 20.74
C THR A 153 -52.12 -13.49 22.16
N ARG A 154 -51.13 -12.83 22.77
CA ARG A 154 -51.42 -11.82 23.79
C ARG A 154 -50.46 -10.64 23.72
N ILE A 155 -51.02 -9.55 23.19
CA ILE A 155 -50.59 -8.16 23.38
C ILE A 155 -51.09 -7.72 24.76
N THR A 156 -50.27 -6.98 25.51
CA THR A 156 -50.65 -5.92 26.48
C THR A 156 -49.34 -5.21 26.84
N ARG A 157 -49.08 -4.02 26.28
CA ARG A 157 -49.41 -2.69 26.82
C ARG A 157 -48.80 -2.43 28.20
#